data_AF-A0A9P8F0G1-F1
#
_entry.id   AF-A0A9P8F0G1-F1
#
_cell.length_a   1.000
_cell.length_b   1.000
_cell.length_c   1.000
_cell.angle_alpha   90.00
_cell.angle_beta   90.00
_cell.angle_gamma   90.00
#
_symmetry.space_group_name_H-M   'P 1'
#
loop_
_entity.id
_entity.type
_entity.pdbx_description
1 polymer ?
#
loop_
_entity_poly.entity_id
_entity_poly.type
_entity_poly.pdbx_seq_one_letter_code
_entity_poly.pdbx_strand_id
1 'polypeptide(L)'
;MTAPQVATLPKHVPGSKVTKTNKTPALAVLPLSTVLRTYMITSISCKPALLSVCFKALTAMIHAKNPIFNVERNPLLKLILRETFYKQFCGGETKAEVRATRAQLQSLGYSGVIFEYAREILSDVPSSDTAADVEMWRKGLMETVEAAQPGDIIGLKWSGMGGYAMQLLKQGKQPIDIMDKAMKEICDAASAKQIALVPSAEETTTNPMIDAWTLNLQKIYNKPDNIVLYNTYQCYLKGAPASLSSHLHQAKTEGFTLGVKLVRGAYLHSEPREKIWD
;
A
#
# COMPACT_ATOMS: atom_id res chain seq x y z
N MET A 1 -38.06 9.16 -12.06
CA MET A 1 -36.79 8.46 -11.76
C MET A 1 -36.90 7.88 -10.36
N THR A 2 -37.12 6.58 -10.25
CA THR A 2 -37.23 5.85 -8.97
C THR A 2 -35.83 5.65 -8.38
N ALA A 3 -35.64 6.02 -7.11
CA ALA A 3 -34.40 5.78 -6.38
C ALA A 3 -34.02 4.29 -6.43
N PRO A 4 -32.74 3.93 -6.67
CA PRO A 4 -32.31 2.53 -6.62
C PRO A 4 -32.57 1.98 -5.22
N GLN A 5 -33.20 0.80 -5.16
CA GLN A 5 -33.43 0.09 -3.90
C GLN A 5 -32.06 -0.21 -3.25
N VAL A 6 -31.87 0.31 -2.04
CA VAL A 6 -30.73 -0.04 -1.19
C VAL A 6 -30.77 -1.56 -0.96
N ALA A 7 -29.69 -2.25 -1.33
CA ALA A 7 -29.57 -3.68 -1.10
C ALA A 7 -29.83 -3.99 0.38
N THR A 8 -30.85 -4.80 0.66
CA THR A 8 -31.15 -5.23 2.02
C THR A 8 -30.08 -6.22 2.47
N LEU A 9 -29.42 -5.93 3.60
CA LEU A 9 -28.45 -6.85 4.19
C LEU A 9 -29.13 -8.20 4.47
N PRO A 10 -28.51 -9.33 4.12
CA PRO A 10 -29.09 -10.65 4.42
C PRO A 10 -29.33 -10.78 5.93
N LYS A 11 -30.54 -11.22 6.29
CA LYS A 11 -30.93 -11.46 7.69
C LYS A 11 -30.01 -12.51 8.30
N HIS A 12 -29.45 -12.21 9.47
CA HIS A 12 -28.60 -13.14 10.21
C HIS A 12 -29.37 -14.42 10.55
N VAL A 13 -28.94 -15.55 9.99
CA VAL A 13 -29.42 -16.88 10.35
C VAL A 13 -28.65 -17.31 11.61
N PRO A 14 -29.32 -17.63 12.74
CA PRO A 14 -28.62 -18.11 13.94
C PRO A 14 -27.85 -19.38 13.61
N GLY A 15 -26.53 -19.33 13.76
CA GLY A 15 -25.66 -20.48 13.52
C GLY A 15 -26.02 -21.66 14.43
N SER A 16 -25.99 -22.87 13.85
CA SER A 16 -26.11 -24.15 14.56
C SER A 16 -25.20 -24.18 15.80
N LYS A 17 -25.71 -24.75 16.91
CA LYS A 17 -25.01 -24.85 18.20
C LYS A 17 -23.59 -25.41 17.99
N VAL A 18 -22.59 -24.55 18.14
CA VAL A 18 -21.17 -24.91 18.05
C VAL A 18 -20.85 -25.86 19.21
N THR A 19 -20.61 -27.12 18.88
CA THR A 19 -20.00 -28.10 19.79
C THR A 19 -18.64 -27.57 20.23
N LYS A 20 -18.43 -27.45 21.56
CA LYS A 20 -17.15 -27.05 22.15
C LYS A 20 -16.12 -28.15 21.90
N THR A 21 -15.48 -28.14 20.74
CA THR A 21 -14.19 -28.81 20.58
C THR A 21 -13.14 -28.03 21.36
N ASN A 22 -12.16 -28.72 21.96
CA ASN A 22 -11.00 -28.11 22.61
C ASN A 22 -10.20 -27.32 21.57
N LYS A 23 -10.66 -26.12 21.24
CA LYS A 23 -10.02 -25.22 20.29
C LYS A 23 -8.92 -24.49 21.06
N THR A 24 -7.69 -24.68 20.62
CA THR A 24 -6.60 -23.76 20.91
C THR A 24 -7.11 -22.33 20.72
N PRO A 25 -6.86 -21.40 21.65
CA PRO A 25 -7.27 -20.01 21.50
C PRO A 25 -6.80 -19.47 20.14
N ALA A 26 -7.62 -18.69 19.45
CA ALA A 26 -7.30 -18.22 18.10
C ALA A 26 -5.95 -17.49 18.00
N LEU A 27 -5.51 -16.85 19.09
CA LEU A 27 -4.24 -16.13 19.16
C LEU A 27 -3.05 -16.98 19.61
N ALA A 28 -3.25 -18.25 19.98
CA ALA A 28 -2.18 -19.16 20.39
C ALA A 28 -1.18 -19.47 19.26
N VAL A 29 -1.57 -19.18 18.01
CA VAL A 29 -0.70 -19.29 16.83
C VAL A 29 0.41 -18.22 16.81
N LEU A 30 0.25 -17.12 17.56
CA LEU A 30 1.20 -16.00 17.55
C LEU A 30 2.44 -16.31 18.41
N PRO A 31 3.66 -16.17 17.87
CA PRO A 31 4.87 -16.30 18.67
C PRO A 31 4.91 -15.25 19.79
N LEU A 32 5.23 -15.68 21.02
CA LEU A 32 5.33 -14.79 22.18
C LEU A 32 6.33 -13.65 21.93
N SER A 33 7.43 -13.92 21.23
CA SER A 33 8.42 -12.90 20.85
C SER A 33 7.81 -11.80 19.96
N THR A 34 6.93 -12.15 19.02
CA THR A 34 6.21 -11.18 18.19
C THR A 34 5.26 -10.33 19.03
N VAL A 35 4.54 -10.95 19.97
CA VAL A 35 3.61 -10.24 20.87
C VAL A 35 4.36 -9.26 21.76
N LEU A 36 5.44 -9.69 22.41
CA LEU A 36 6.26 -8.85 23.29
C LEU A 36 6.92 -7.69 22.53
N ARG A 37 7.51 -7.98 21.34
CA ARG A 37 8.12 -6.95 20.50
C ARG A 37 7.09 -5.92 20.05
N THR A 38 5.93 -6.37 19.59
CA THR A 38 4.83 -5.48 19.18
C THR A 38 4.38 -4.61 20.36
N TYR A 39 4.12 -5.22 21.53
CA TYR A 39 3.71 -4.50 22.72
C TYR A 39 4.72 -3.42 23.14
N MET A 40 6.01 -3.74 23.16
CA MET A 40 7.05 -2.76 23.51
C MET A 40 7.09 -1.61 22.50
N ILE A 41 7.14 -1.91 21.21
CA ILE A 41 7.23 -0.89 20.16
C ILE A 41 5.98 0.01 20.17
N THR A 42 4.78 -0.56 20.24
CA THR A 42 3.55 0.24 20.28
C THR A 42 3.45 1.06 21.56
N SER A 43 3.86 0.52 22.71
CA SER A 43 3.84 1.26 23.98
C SER A 43 4.77 2.48 23.97
N ILE A 44 5.92 2.36 23.32
CA ILE A 44 6.85 3.49 23.11
C ILE A 44 6.23 4.50 22.14
N SER A 45 5.72 4.03 21.00
CA SER A 45 5.13 4.88 19.96
C SER A 45 3.88 5.63 20.41
N CYS A 46 3.11 5.10 21.36
CA CYS A 46 1.94 5.79 21.91
C CYS A 46 2.29 6.96 22.84
N LYS A 47 3.55 7.12 23.25
CA LYS A 47 3.99 8.23 24.13
C LYS A 47 4.73 9.28 23.31
N PRO A 48 4.15 10.48 23.07
CA PRO A 48 4.74 11.50 22.19
C PRO A 48 6.18 11.90 22.56
N ALA A 49 6.47 12.01 23.86
CA ALA A 49 7.81 12.35 24.33
C ALA A 49 8.84 11.28 23.99
N LEU A 50 8.53 10.00 24.22
CA LEU A 50 9.42 8.90 23.88
C LEU A 50 9.60 8.77 22.37
N LEU A 51 8.49 8.87 21.61
CA LEU A 51 8.53 8.83 20.17
C LEU A 51 9.41 9.96 19.60
N SER A 52 9.30 11.18 20.12
CA SER A 52 10.13 12.31 19.71
C SER A 52 11.62 12.08 19.99
N VAL A 53 11.96 11.52 21.16
CA VAL A 53 13.34 11.17 21.50
C VAL A 53 13.87 10.07 20.58
N CYS A 54 13.07 9.03 20.32
CA CYS A 54 13.43 7.97 19.39
C CYS A 54 13.70 8.50 17.98
N PHE A 55 12.83 9.38 17.45
CA PHE A 55 13.04 10.00 16.14
C PHE A 55 14.32 10.83 16.10
N LYS A 56 14.56 11.68 17.10
CA LYS A 56 15.80 12.48 17.18
C LYS A 56 17.04 11.59 17.20
N ALA A 57 17.01 10.49 17.95
CA ALA A 57 18.12 9.54 18.01
C ALA A 57 18.35 8.84 16.66
N LEU A 58 17.28 8.35 16.01
CA LEU A 58 17.36 7.73 14.68
C LEU A 58 17.88 8.71 13.63
N THR A 59 17.37 9.95 13.61
CA THR A 59 17.86 11.01 12.72
C THR A 59 19.33 11.32 12.96
N ALA A 60 19.76 11.44 14.22
CA ALA A 60 21.16 11.68 14.56
C ALA A 60 22.07 10.54 14.08
N MET A 61 21.62 9.28 14.20
CA MET A 61 22.35 8.10 13.73
C MET A 61 22.49 8.04 12.20
N ILE A 62 21.45 8.43 11.45
CA ILE A 62 21.51 8.48 9.97
C ILE A 62 22.50 9.54 9.49
N HIS A 63 22.53 10.71 10.13
CA HIS A 63 23.40 11.82 9.74
C HIS A 63 24.76 11.84 10.45
N ALA A 64 25.04 10.85 11.31
CA ALA A 64 26.30 10.77 12.03
C ALA A 64 27.48 10.62 11.05
N LYS A 65 28.42 11.56 11.11
CA LYS A 65 29.68 11.47 10.34
C LYS A 65 30.65 10.44 10.94
N ASN A 66 30.60 10.25 12.26
CA ASN A 66 31.44 9.29 12.96
C ASN A 66 30.96 7.86 12.66
N PRO A 67 31.84 6.97 12.13
CA PRO A 67 31.48 5.59 11.79
C PRO A 67 30.87 4.79 12.94
N ILE A 68 31.21 5.11 14.20
CA ILE A 68 30.70 4.40 15.38
C ILE A 68 29.20 4.64 15.58
N PHE A 69 28.70 5.83 15.28
CA PHE A 69 27.29 6.20 15.49
C PHE A 69 26.46 6.12 14.20
N ASN A 70 27.11 5.86 13.06
CA ASN A 70 26.45 5.76 11.77
C ASN A 70 25.93 4.34 11.54
N VAL A 71 24.64 4.19 11.29
CA VAL A 71 23.98 2.88 11.13
C VAL A 71 24.45 2.12 9.90
N GLU A 72 24.83 2.82 8.82
CA GLU A 72 25.31 2.16 7.61
C GLU A 72 26.75 1.66 7.77
N ARG A 73 27.55 2.34 8.60
CA ARG A 73 28.98 2.03 8.79
C ARG A 73 29.26 1.15 10.00
N ASN A 74 28.38 1.13 11.00
CA ASN A 74 28.52 0.30 12.20
C ASN A 74 27.68 -0.99 12.06
N PRO A 75 28.31 -2.16 11.82
CA PRO A 75 27.58 -3.42 11.64
C PRO A 75 26.84 -3.86 12.91
N LEU A 76 27.31 -3.50 14.10
CA LEU A 76 26.64 -3.83 15.36
C LEU A 76 25.36 -3.00 15.54
N LEU A 77 25.42 -1.68 15.28
CA LEU A 77 24.21 -0.84 15.32
C LEU A 77 23.21 -1.29 14.25
N LYS A 78 23.69 -1.60 13.04
CA LYS A 78 22.86 -2.16 11.98
C LYS A 78 22.18 -3.44 12.45
N LEU A 79 22.93 -4.38 13.05
CA LEU A 79 22.39 -5.64 13.55
C LEU A 79 21.33 -5.44 14.64
N ILE A 80 21.60 -4.56 15.61
CA ILE A 80 20.65 -4.24 16.69
C ILE A 80 19.35 -3.68 16.10
N LEU A 81 19.43 -2.68 15.22
CA LEU A 81 18.24 -2.12 14.59
C LEU A 81 17.52 -3.15 13.73
N ARG A 82 18.27 -3.99 13.01
CA ARG A 82 17.73 -5.03 12.13
C ARG A 82 16.89 -6.03 12.92
N GLU A 83 17.42 -6.59 13.99
CA GLU A 83 16.74 -7.62 14.79
C GLU A 83 15.65 -7.07 15.72
N THR A 84 15.60 -5.75 15.93
CA THR A 84 14.60 -5.08 16.78
C THR A 84 13.54 -4.36 15.94
N PHE A 85 13.82 -3.12 15.52
CA PHE A 85 12.86 -2.22 14.89
C PHE A 85 12.51 -2.66 13.46
N TYR A 86 13.52 -2.92 12.61
CA TYR A 86 13.25 -3.29 11.21
C TYR A 86 12.44 -4.58 11.10
N LYS A 87 12.76 -5.61 11.90
CA LYS A 87 12.00 -6.88 11.92
C LYS A 87 10.53 -6.73 12.31
N GLN A 88 10.14 -5.61 12.93
CA GLN A 88 8.74 -5.31 13.22
C GLN A 88 7.97 -4.77 12.01
N PHE A 89 8.64 -3.98 11.15
CA PHE A 89 7.98 -3.19 10.11
C PHE A 89 8.35 -3.59 8.68
N CYS A 90 9.51 -4.21 8.48
CA CYS A 90 10.05 -4.57 7.18
C CYS A 90 9.98 -6.09 6.98
N GLY A 91 9.50 -6.51 5.80
CA GLY A 91 9.38 -7.92 5.45
C GLY A 91 10.71 -8.61 5.11
N GLY A 92 11.78 -7.85 4.91
CA GLY A 92 13.12 -8.32 4.55
C GLY A 92 13.85 -7.31 3.65
N GLU A 93 15.17 -7.42 3.58
CA GLU A 93 16.03 -6.65 2.65
C GLU A 93 16.29 -7.42 1.34
N THR A 94 16.14 -8.76 1.36
CA THR A 94 16.37 -9.61 0.19
C THR A 94 15.12 -10.38 -0.24
N LYS A 95 15.05 -10.79 -1.52
CA LYS A 95 13.95 -11.65 -2.02
C LYS A 95 13.75 -12.91 -1.17
N ALA A 96 14.84 -13.49 -0.65
CA ALA A 96 14.79 -14.68 0.20
C ALA A 96 14.16 -14.40 1.56
N GLU A 97 14.55 -13.31 2.22
CA GLU A 97 13.98 -12.88 3.50
C GLU A 97 12.49 -12.54 3.35
N VAL A 98 12.13 -11.81 2.30
CA VAL A 98 10.74 -11.45 1.99
C VAL A 98 9.87 -12.70 1.80
N ARG A 99 10.36 -13.71 1.09
CA ARG A 99 9.67 -15.01 0.92
C ARG A 99 9.55 -15.77 2.24
N ALA A 100 10.58 -15.75 3.08
CA ALA A 100 10.53 -16.39 4.40
C ALA A 100 9.49 -15.73 5.31
N THR A 101 9.44 -14.39 5.33
CA THR A 101 8.44 -13.63 6.09
C THR A 101 7.03 -13.91 5.57
N ARG A 102 6.84 -13.97 4.25
CA ARG A 102 5.56 -14.37 3.65
C ARG A 102 5.13 -15.76 4.12
N ALA A 103 6.02 -16.76 4.05
CA ALA A 103 5.71 -18.12 4.49
C ALA A 103 5.36 -18.17 5.98
N GLN A 104 6.05 -17.38 6.80
CA GLN A 104 5.72 -17.23 8.21
C GLN A 104 4.30 -16.66 8.39
N LEU A 105 3.95 -15.57 7.70
CA LEU A 105 2.61 -14.98 7.77
C LEU A 105 1.53 -15.97 7.30
N GLN A 106 1.78 -16.72 6.23
CA GLN A 106 0.85 -17.75 5.78
C GLN A 106 0.62 -18.85 6.83
N SER A 107 1.67 -19.25 7.56
CA SER A 107 1.55 -20.21 8.66
C SER A 107 0.68 -19.71 9.82
N LEU A 108 0.51 -18.38 9.95
CA LEU A 108 -0.37 -17.75 10.94
C LEU A 108 -1.83 -17.64 10.46
N GLY A 109 -2.13 -18.06 9.23
CA GLY A 109 -3.46 -18.04 8.63
C GLY A 109 -3.75 -16.82 7.74
N TYR A 110 -2.75 -16.00 7.39
CA TYR A 110 -2.92 -14.93 6.41
C TYR A 110 -2.94 -15.52 4.99
N SER A 111 -3.97 -15.19 4.20
CA SER A 111 -4.13 -15.72 2.83
C SER A 111 -3.11 -15.14 1.84
N GLY A 112 -2.58 -13.95 2.11
CA GLY A 112 -1.64 -13.25 1.24
C GLY A 112 -0.99 -12.08 1.96
N VAL A 113 -0.05 -11.43 1.26
CA VAL A 113 0.67 -10.25 1.74
C VAL A 113 0.58 -9.14 0.70
N ILE A 114 0.60 -7.89 1.16
CA ILE A 114 0.78 -6.74 0.29
C ILE A 114 2.26 -6.37 0.30
N PHE A 115 2.96 -6.55 -0.81
CA PHE A 115 4.31 -6.05 -1.00
C PHE A 115 4.25 -4.59 -1.41
N GLU A 116 4.65 -3.70 -0.51
CA GLU A 116 4.64 -2.27 -0.78
C GLU A 116 6.00 -1.85 -1.38
N TYR A 117 6.05 -1.70 -2.71
CA TYR A 117 7.12 -0.97 -3.38
C TYR A 117 6.60 0.43 -3.70
N ALA A 118 6.48 1.25 -2.66
CA ALA A 118 5.98 2.61 -2.75
C ALA A 118 7.14 3.61 -2.74
N ARG A 119 7.83 3.74 -3.88
CA ARG A 119 8.82 4.82 -4.05
C ARG A 119 8.10 6.15 -3.92
N GLU A 120 8.52 6.96 -2.96
CA GLU A 120 7.99 8.29 -2.71
C GLU A 120 9.01 9.33 -3.13
N ILE A 121 8.57 10.30 -3.93
CA ILE A 121 9.41 11.41 -4.35
C ILE A 121 9.30 12.51 -3.28
N LEU A 122 10.43 12.97 -2.77
CA LEU A 122 10.48 14.03 -1.74
C LEU A 122 10.38 15.45 -2.32
N SER A 123 10.34 15.59 -3.66
CA SER A 123 10.34 16.86 -4.37
C SER A 123 9.47 16.78 -5.62
N ASP A 124 8.56 17.75 -5.78
CA ASP A 124 7.71 17.87 -6.97
C ASP A 124 8.46 18.46 -8.17
N VAL A 125 9.74 18.81 -8.00
CA VAL A 125 10.57 19.35 -9.08
C VAL A 125 10.90 18.21 -10.05
N PRO A 126 10.53 18.32 -11.34
CA PRO A 126 10.94 17.34 -12.34
C PRO A 126 12.46 17.20 -12.33
N SER A 127 12.95 15.96 -12.32
CA SER A 127 14.36 15.70 -12.55
C SER A 127 14.74 16.10 -13.98
N SER A 128 16.03 16.28 -14.23
CA SER A 128 16.53 16.52 -15.59
C SER A 128 16.28 15.33 -16.54
N ASP A 129 16.02 14.13 -16.00
CA ASP A 129 15.81 12.91 -16.77
C ASP A 129 14.58 12.14 -16.28
N THR A 130 13.41 12.53 -16.80
CA THR A 130 12.14 11.85 -16.53
C THR A 130 12.15 10.38 -16.97
N ALA A 131 12.91 10.03 -18.03
CA ALA A 131 12.97 8.65 -18.50
C ALA A 131 13.70 7.76 -17.50
N ALA A 132 14.79 8.24 -16.91
CA ALA A 132 15.50 7.54 -15.85
C ALA A 132 14.62 7.33 -14.59
N ASP A 133 13.81 8.32 -14.22
CA ASP A 133 12.89 8.17 -13.09
C ASP A 133 11.83 7.09 -13.35
N VAL A 134 11.19 7.12 -14.53
CA VAL A 134 10.19 6.11 -14.92
C VAL A 134 10.82 4.72 -14.99
N GLU A 135 12.02 4.60 -15.56
CA GLU A 135 12.73 3.32 -15.67
C GLU A 135 13.09 2.75 -14.30
N MET A 136 13.57 3.58 -13.38
CA MET A 136 13.89 3.14 -12.02
C MET A 136 12.64 2.67 -11.27
N TRP A 137 11.51 3.38 -11.41
CA TRP A 137 10.23 2.95 -10.85
C TRP A 137 9.76 1.62 -11.44
N ARG A 138 9.83 1.49 -12.77
CA ARG A 138 9.42 0.30 -13.52
C ARG A 138 10.25 -0.91 -13.10
N LYS A 139 11.58 -0.77 -13.05
CA LYS A 139 12.49 -1.85 -12.65
C LYS A 139 12.19 -2.35 -11.24
N GLY A 140 12.01 -1.46 -10.27
CA GLY A 140 11.72 -1.86 -8.90
C GLY A 140 10.36 -2.56 -8.74
N LEU A 141 9.33 -2.13 -9.47
CA LEU A 141 8.07 -2.86 -9.51
C LEU A 141 8.18 -4.21 -10.20
N MET A 142 8.92 -4.31 -11.31
CA MET A 142 9.15 -5.60 -11.97
C MET A 142 9.88 -6.59 -11.06
N GLU A 143 10.90 -6.14 -10.32
CA GLU A 143 11.59 -6.98 -9.32
C GLU A 143 10.65 -7.43 -8.19
N THR A 144 9.70 -6.58 -7.81
CA THR A 144 8.65 -6.91 -6.82
C THR A 144 7.65 -7.93 -7.36
N VAL A 145 7.20 -7.76 -8.61
CA VAL A 145 6.36 -8.73 -9.33
C VAL A 145 7.07 -10.07 -9.45
N GLU A 146 8.36 -10.08 -9.76
CA GLU A 146 9.18 -11.30 -9.85
C GLU A 146 9.29 -12.02 -8.50
N ALA A 147 9.43 -11.26 -7.40
CA ALA A 147 9.53 -11.83 -6.05
C ALA A 147 8.21 -12.42 -5.54
N ALA A 148 7.08 -11.81 -5.89
CA ALA A 148 5.74 -12.18 -5.46
C ALA A 148 5.29 -13.56 -5.97
N GLN A 149 4.19 -14.09 -5.43
CA GLN A 149 3.56 -15.36 -5.79
C GLN A 149 2.10 -15.13 -6.20
N PRO A 150 1.46 -16.10 -6.90
CA PRO A 150 0.04 -16.01 -7.19
C PRO A 150 -0.81 -15.74 -5.93
N GLY A 151 -1.77 -14.82 -6.04
CA GLY A 151 -2.61 -14.37 -4.94
C GLY A 151 -1.99 -13.29 -4.04
N ASP A 152 -0.72 -12.94 -4.24
CA ASP A 152 -0.14 -11.77 -3.58
C ASP A 152 -0.67 -10.48 -4.18
N ILE A 153 -0.47 -9.39 -3.44
CA ILE A 153 -0.88 -8.05 -3.81
C ILE A 153 0.37 -7.16 -3.79
N ILE A 154 0.50 -6.22 -4.72
CA ILE A 154 1.60 -5.26 -4.77
C ILE A 154 1.05 -3.85 -4.63
N GLY A 155 1.48 -3.15 -3.58
CA GLY A 155 1.23 -1.72 -3.39
C GLY A 155 2.25 -0.88 -4.13
N LEU A 156 1.76 0.18 -4.78
CA LEU A 156 2.57 1.08 -5.61
C LEU A 156 2.04 2.51 -5.51
N LYS A 157 2.87 3.50 -5.85
CA LYS A 157 2.49 4.91 -6.00
C LYS A 157 2.74 5.35 -7.44
N TRP A 158 1.76 5.99 -8.08
CA TRP A 158 1.94 6.53 -9.44
C TRP A 158 2.87 7.74 -9.43
N SER A 159 2.82 8.57 -8.38
CA SER A 159 3.79 9.65 -8.17
C SER A 159 5.23 9.16 -8.09
N GLY A 160 5.40 7.89 -7.69
CA GLY A 160 6.67 7.21 -7.64
C GLY A 160 7.40 7.18 -8.98
N MET A 161 6.76 7.48 -10.12
CA MET A 161 7.41 7.63 -11.43
C MET A 161 8.26 8.89 -11.59
N GLY A 162 8.32 9.79 -10.60
CA GLY A 162 9.20 10.97 -10.61
C GLY A 162 8.47 12.29 -10.43
N GLY A 163 9.23 13.38 -10.27
CA GLY A 163 8.67 14.74 -10.10
C GLY A 163 7.76 15.16 -11.25
N TYR A 164 8.04 14.72 -12.48
CA TYR A 164 7.16 14.99 -13.63
C TYR A 164 5.82 14.26 -13.53
N ALA A 165 5.79 13.01 -13.04
CA ALA A 165 4.53 12.30 -12.80
C ALA A 165 3.68 13.03 -11.76
N MET A 166 4.31 13.49 -10.67
CA MET A 166 3.65 14.31 -9.66
C MET A 166 3.07 15.61 -10.24
N GLN A 167 3.81 16.29 -11.11
CA GLN A 167 3.34 17.48 -11.82
C GLN A 167 2.11 17.19 -12.68
N LEU A 168 2.12 16.10 -13.46
CA LEU A 168 0.98 15.70 -14.29
C LEU A 168 -0.26 15.39 -13.45
N LEU A 169 -0.09 14.66 -12.34
CA LEU A 169 -1.17 14.34 -11.40
C LEU A 169 -1.81 15.62 -10.83
N LYS A 170 -1.00 16.58 -10.39
CA LYS A 170 -1.49 17.86 -9.84
C LYS A 170 -2.14 18.76 -10.90
N GLN A 171 -1.69 18.67 -12.16
CA GLN A 171 -2.20 19.47 -13.27
C GLN A 171 -3.41 18.84 -13.98
N GLY A 172 -3.90 17.68 -13.55
CA GLY A 172 -5.05 17.05 -14.19
C GLY A 172 -4.73 16.40 -15.55
N LYS A 173 -3.46 16.02 -15.79
CA LYS A 173 -2.98 15.54 -17.10
C LYS A 173 -2.84 14.03 -17.15
N GLN A 174 -3.08 13.46 -18.32
CA GLN A 174 -2.83 12.05 -18.61
C GLN A 174 -1.32 11.72 -18.55
N PRO A 175 -0.94 10.47 -18.27
CA PRO A 175 0.46 10.06 -18.28
C PRO A 175 1.02 10.21 -19.71
N ILE A 176 2.30 10.56 -19.82
CA ILE A 176 3.00 10.53 -21.10
C ILE A 176 3.29 9.10 -21.55
N ASP A 177 3.58 8.89 -22.83
CA ASP A 177 3.74 7.57 -23.43
C ASP A 177 4.71 6.63 -22.68
N ILE A 178 5.83 7.15 -22.18
CA ILE A 178 6.80 6.33 -21.44
C ILE A 178 6.24 5.82 -20.10
N MET A 179 5.41 6.63 -19.43
CA MET A 179 4.73 6.26 -18.19
C MET A 179 3.61 5.26 -18.49
N ASP A 180 2.79 5.54 -19.50
CA ASP A 180 1.70 4.64 -19.92
C ASP A 180 2.22 3.25 -20.33
N LYS A 181 3.31 3.19 -21.10
CA LYS A 181 3.98 1.93 -21.43
C LYS A 181 4.47 1.20 -20.19
N ALA A 182 5.18 1.89 -19.30
CA ALA A 182 5.68 1.28 -18.06
C ALA A 182 4.54 0.74 -17.18
N MET A 183 3.46 1.51 -17.00
CA MET A 183 2.28 1.06 -16.25
C MET A 183 1.66 -0.20 -16.86
N LYS A 184 1.48 -0.23 -18.19
CA LYS A 184 0.93 -1.39 -18.89
C LYS A 184 1.82 -2.62 -18.76
N GLU A 185 3.14 -2.48 -18.91
CA GLU A 185 4.09 -3.58 -18.69
C GLU A 185 3.96 -4.21 -17.29
N ILE A 186 3.84 -3.38 -16.24
CA ILE A 186 3.62 -3.89 -14.88
C ILE A 186 2.27 -4.61 -14.77
N CYS A 187 1.21 -4.06 -15.36
CA CYS A 187 -0.12 -4.66 -15.34
C CYS A 187 -0.16 -6.00 -16.09
N ASP A 188 0.49 -6.08 -17.25
CA ASP A 188 0.65 -7.31 -18.03
C ASP A 188 1.36 -8.38 -17.20
N ALA A 189 2.49 -8.03 -16.57
CA ALA A 189 3.26 -8.95 -15.74
C ALA A 189 2.48 -9.43 -14.50
N ALA A 190 1.74 -8.52 -13.84
CA ALA A 190 0.90 -8.86 -12.68
C ALA A 190 -0.26 -9.78 -13.08
N SER A 191 -0.93 -9.46 -14.18
CA SER A 191 -2.02 -10.27 -14.75
C SER A 191 -1.55 -11.68 -15.09
N ALA A 192 -0.41 -11.80 -15.80
CA ALA A 192 0.16 -13.09 -16.18
C ALA A 192 0.53 -13.97 -14.97
N LYS A 193 0.82 -13.35 -13.83
CA LYS A 193 1.22 -14.03 -12.59
C LYS A 193 0.09 -14.17 -11.56
N GLN A 194 -1.13 -13.75 -11.90
CA GLN A 194 -2.29 -13.77 -10.99
C GLN A 194 -2.03 -12.99 -9.69
N ILE A 195 -1.43 -11.82 -9.83
CA ILE A 195 -1.14 -10.87 -8.75
C ILE A 195 -2.03 -9.65 -8.94
N ALA A 196 -2.49 -9.09 -7.83
CA ALA A 196 -3.22 -7.83 -7.84
C ALA A 196 -2.29 -6.64 -7.54
N LEU A 197 -2.58 -5.51 -8.16
CA LEU A 197 -1.93 -4.22 -7.93
C LEU A 197 -2.89 -3.30 -7.17
N VAL A 198 -2.38 -2.65 -6.12
CA VAL A 198 -3.14 -1.68 -5.30
C VAL A 198 -2.44 -0.33 -5.32
N PRO A 199 -2.59 0.47 -6.39
CA PRO A 199 -2.22 1.89 -6.38
C PRO A 199 -2.70 2.60 -5.12
N SER A 200 -1.76 3.22 -4.41
CA SER A 200 -2.01 3.93 -3.16
C SER A 200 -2.68 5.27 -3.44
N ALA A 201 -3.64 5.61 -2.59
CA ALA A 201 -4.15 6.98 -2.53
C ALA A 201 -3.12 7.86 -1.81
N GLU A 202 -2.87 9.03 -2.38
CA GLU A 202 -1.88 10.00 -1.93
C GLU A 202 -2.62 11.24 -1.38
N GLU A 203 -2.19 12.44 -1.73
CA GLU A 203 -2.86 13.68 -1.34
C GLU A 203 -4.11 13.96 -2.18
N THR A 204 -5.08 14.70 -1.63
CA THR A 204 -6.31 15.06 -2.36
C THR A 204 -6.07 15.91 -3.62
N THR A 205 -4.88 16.49 -3.78
CA THR A 205 -4.49 17.25 -4.98
C THR A 205 -4.13 16.35 -6.16
N THR A 206 -3.71 15.10 -5.91
CA THR A 206 -3.29 14.14 -6.93
C THR A 206 -4.29 13.00 -7.12
N ASN A 207 -5.05 12.66 -6.08
CA ASN A 207 -6.00 11.55 -6.09
C ASN A 207 -6.98 11.53 -7.28
N PRO A 208 -7.53 12.67 -7.77
CA PRO A 208 -8.41 12.63 -8.95
C PRO A 208 -7.75 12.02 -10.19
N MET A 209 -6.45 12.30 -10.41
CA MET A 209 -5.72 11.75 -11.54
C MET A 209 -5.18 10.34 -11.27
N ILE A 210 -4.83 10.03 -10.02
CA ILE A 210 -4.53 8.65 -9.60
C ILE A 210 -5.73 7.75 -9.89
N ASP A 211 -6.93 8.19 -9.52
CA ASP A 211 -8.18 7.49 -9.79
C ASP A 211 -8.41 7.34 -11.29
N ALA A 212 -8.28 8.42 -12.07
CA ALA A 212 -8.47 8.38 -13.51
C ALA A 212 -7.50 7.43 -14.23
N TRP A 213 -6.21 7.46 -13.90
CA TRP A 213 -5.21 6.57 -14.48
C TRP A 213 -5.50 5.12 -14.10
N THR A 214 -5.84 4.88 -12.83
CA THR A 214 -6.17 3.54 -12.33
C THR A 214 -7.44 2.99 -12.99
N LEU A 215 -8.49 3.79 -13.13
CA LEU A 215 -9.74 3.37 -13.78
C LEU A 215 -9.53 3.03 -15.26
N ASN A 216 -8.70 3.81 -15.98
CA ASN A 216 -8.35 3.50 -17.37
C ASN A 216 -7.65 2.13 -17.49
N LEU A 217 -6.77 1.79 -16.54
CA LEU A 217 -6.14 0.48 -16.49
C LEU A 217 -7.13 -0.62 -16.05
N GLN A 218 -8.03 -0.35 -15.09
CA GLN A 218 -9.06 -1.33 -14.70
C GLN A 218 -9.97 -1.72 -15.87
N LYS A 219 -10.30 -0.79 -16.78
CA LYS A 219 -11.05 -1.11 -18.02
C LYS A 219 -10.36 -2.14 -18.90
N ILE A 220 -9.02 -2.13 -18.92
CA ILE A 220 -8.21 -3.01 -19.75
C ILE A 220 -8.00 -4.36 -19.06
N TYR A 221 -7.70 -4.35 -17.76
CA TYR A 221 -7.19 -5.52 -17.05
C TYR A 221 -8.19 -6.22 -16.13
N ASN A 222 -9.23 -5.53 -15.63
CA ASN A 222 -10.19 -6.16 -14.73
C ASN A 222 -11.34 -6.82 -15.48
N LYS A 223 -11.52 -8.11 -15.21
CA LYS A 223 -12.57 -8.97 -15.76
C LYS A 223 -13.43 -9.51 -14.61
N PRO A 224 -14.67 -9.97 -14.86
CA PRO A 224 -15.55 -10.50 -13.80
C PRO A 224 -14.89 -11.55 -12.90
N ASP A 225 -14.04 -12.41 -13.46
CA ASP A 225 -13.39 -13.51 -12.73
C ASP A 225 -11.92 -13.22 -12.34
N ASN A 226 -11.39 -12.05 -12.70
CA ASN A 226 -9.99 -11.70 -12.42
C ASN A 226 -9.80 -10.19 -12.25
N ILE A 227 -9.41 -9.77 -11.04
CA ILE A 227 -9.15 -8.37 -10.69
C ILE A 227 -7.65 -8.16 -10.55
N VAL A 228 -7.09 -7.41 -11.50
CA VAL A 228 -5.66 -7.11 -11.54
C VAL A 228 -5.37 -5.77 -10.86
N LEU A 229 -6.27 -4.79 -10.94
CA LEU A 229 -6.08 -3.46 -10.34
C LEU A 229 -7.20 -3.10 -9.38
N TYR A 230 -6.80 -2.48 -8.27
CA TYR A 230 -7.69 -1.90 -7.27
C TYR A 230 -7.49 -0.40 -7.18
N ASN A 231 -8.55 0.34 -6.90
CA ASN A 231 -8.46 1.75 -6.58
C ASN A 231 -8.56 1.94 -5.06
N THR A 232 -7.72 2.80 -4.48
CA THR A 232 -7.71 3.05 -3.03
C THR A 232 -8.56 4.27 -2.68
N TYR A 233 -9.54 4.11 -1.79
CA TYR A 233 -10.41 5.18 -1.33
C TYR A 233 -10.14 5.51 0.13
N GLN A 234 -9.86 6.78 0.42
CA GLN A 234 -9.57 7.26 1.76
C GLN A 234 -10.87 7.70 2.46
N CYS A 235 -11.42 6.85 3.32
CA CYS A 235 -12.72 7.04 3.97
C CYS A 235 -12.75 8.14 5.04
N TYR A 236 -11.62 8.78 5.37
CA TYR A 236 -11.59 10.01 6.15
C TYR A 236 -12.05 11.26 5.35
N LEU A 237 -12.20 11.16 4.02
CA LEU A 237 -12.69 12.25 3.17
C LEU A 237 -14.20 12.17 3.08
N LYS A 238 -14.88 13.31 3.27
CA LYS A 238 -16.33 13.42 3.07
C LYS A 238 -16.75 13.04 1.64
N GLY A 239 -15.86 13.25 0.67
CA GLY A 239 -16.11 12.92 -0.74
C GLY A 239 -16.00 11.42 -1.10
N ALA A 240 -15.42 10.57 -0.23
CA ALA A 240 -15.12 9.18 -0.58
C ALA A 240 -16.37 8.36 -1.01
N PRO A 241 -17.54 8.46 -0.35
CA PRO A 241 -18.76 7.77 -0.79
C PRO A 241 -19.22 8.21 -2.19
N ALA A 242 -19.12 9.51 -2.49
CA ALA A 242 -19.52 10.06 -3.78
C ALA A 242 -18.59 9.58 -4.90
N SER A 243 -17.27 9.62 -4.68
CA SER A 243 -16.28 9.10 -5.64
C SER A 243 -16.48 7.61 -5.90
N LEU A 244 -16.62 6.79 -4.85
CA LEU A 244 -16.85 5.34 -5.00
C LEU A 244 -18.15 5.05 -5.77
N SER A 245 -19.24 5.76 -5.45
CA SER A 245 -20.51 5.63 -6.16
C SER A 245 -20.39 5.97 -7.65
N SER A 246 -19.69 7.06 -7.97
CA SER A 246 -19.41 7.47 -9.35
C SER A 246 -18.62 6.40 -10.11
N HIS A 247 -17.55 5.87 -9.51
CA HIS A 247 -16.71 4.85 -10.15
C HIS A 247 -17.44 3.50 -10.30
N LEU A 248 -18.31 3.14 -9.35
CA LEU A 248 -19.18 1.96 -9.48
C LEU A 248 -20.18 2.13 -10.64
N HIS A 249 -20.75 3.32 -10.79
CA HIS A 249 -21.62 3.63 -11.92
C HIS A 249 -20.87 3.55 -13.25
N GLN A 250 -19.67 4.13 -13.32
CA GLN A 250 -18.80 4.06 -14.49
C GLN A 250 -18.45 2.61 -14.87
N ALA A 251 -18.04 1.81 -13.89
CA ALA A 251 -17.73 0.39 -14.09
C ALA A 251 -18.92 -0.39 -14.65
N LYS A 252 -20.12 -0.13 -14.13
CA LYS A 252 -21.35 -0.73 -14.64
C LYS A 252 -21.67 -0.30 -16.08
N THR A 253 -21.51 0.98 -16.40
CA THR A 253 -21.85 1.53 -17.72
C THR A 253 -20.84 1.10 -18.79
N GLU A 254 -19.55 1.03 -18.44
CA GLU A 254 -18.48 0.71 -19.38
C GLU A 254 -18.09 -0.79 -19.40
N GLY A 255 -18.66 -1.60 -18.50
CA GLY A 255 -18.58 -3.07 -18.56
C GLY A 255 -17.29 -3.68 -18.01
N PHE A 256 -16.66 -3.08 -16.99
CA PHE A 256 -15.50 -3.65 -16.28
C PHE A 256 -15.80 -3.86 -14.80
N THR A 257 -14.99 -4.69 -14.12
CA THR A 257 -15.16 -4.90 -12.67
C THR A 257 -14.30 -3.92 -11.88
N LEU A 258 -14.94 -3.14 -11.00
CA LEU A 258 -14.25 -2.17 -10.16
C LEU A 258 -13.51 -2.88 -9.00
N GLY A 259 -12.19 -2.80 -8.98
CA GLY A 259 -11.38 -3.17 -7.81
C GLY A 259 -11.38 -2.04 -6.79
N VAL A 260 -11.70 -2.34 -5.53
CA VAL A 260 -11.85 -1.34 -4.45
C VAL A 260 -11.03 -1.74 -3.22
N LYS A 261 -10.17 -0.83 -2.76
CA LYS A 261 -9.46 -0.90 -1.47
C LYS A 261 -9.92 0.27 -0.60
N LEU A 262 -10.57 -0.02 0.53
CA LEU A 262 -11.00 1.01 1.48
C LEU A 262 -9.95 1.17 2.57
N VAL A 263 -9.54 2.40 2.85
CA VAL A 263 -8.62 2.74 3.93
C VAL A 263 -9.18 3.92 4.73
N ARG A 264 -8.67 4.19 5.93
CA ARG A 264 -8.98 5.47 6.60
C ARG A 264 -8.35 6.64 5.84
N GLY A 265 -7.02 6.66 5.76
CA GLY A 265 -6.23 7.73 5.12
C GLY A 265 -4.91 7.92 5.86
N ALA A 266 -3.88 8.42 5.17
CA ALA A 266 -2.54 8.61 5.74
C ALA A 266 -2.10 10.08 5.83
N TYR A 267 -2.83 11.01 5.19
CA TYR A 267 -2.44 12.41 5.02
C TYR A 267 -3.26 13.38 5.90
N LEU A 268 -3.88 12.89 6.98
CA LEU A 268 -4.87 13.62 7.79
C LEU A 268 -4.38 14.98 8.31
N HIS A 269 -3.07 15.12 8.54
CA HIS A 269 -2.47 16.35 9.04
C HIS A 269 -2.15 17.37 7.94
N SER A 270 -1.87 16.92 6.71
CA SER A 270 -1.57 17.79 5.57
C SER A 270 -2.81 18.16 4.76
N GLU A 271 -3.89 17.40 4.88
CA GLU A 271 -5.13 17.67 4.14
C GLU A 271 -5.88 18.91 4.64
N PRO A 272 -6.55 19.66 3.73
CA PRO A 272 -7.47 20.72 4.11
C PRO A 272 -8.61 20.19 4.98
N ARG A 273 -8.88 20.87 6.09
CA ARG A 273 -9.80 20.40 7.14
C ARG A 273 -11.23 20.26 6.65
N GLU A 274 -11.65 21.15 5.76
CA GLU A 274 -12.98 21.17 5.14
C GLU A 274 -13.27 19.93 4.27
N LYS A 275 -12.24 19.16 3.88
CA LYS A 275 -12.44 17.89 3.15
C LYS A 275 -12.72 16.71 4.09
N ILE A 276 -12.43 16.86 5.38
CA ILE A 276 -12.49 15.78 6.39
C ILE A 276 -13.69 15.98 7.32
N TRP A 277 -13.93 17.20 7.76
CA TRP A 277 -15.01 17.53 8.69
C TRP A 277 -15.76 18.79 8.23
N ASP A 278 -16.99 18.95 8.75
CA ASP A 278 -17.82 20.15 8.56
C ASP A 278 -17.46 21.24 9.58
#